data_AF-A0A2N1Q3Z0-F1
#
_entry.id   AF-A0A2N1Q3Z0-F1
#
_cell.length_a   1.000
_cell.length_b   1.000
_cell.length_c   1.000
_cell.angle_alpha   90.00
_cell.angle_beta   90.00
_cell.angle_gamma   90.00
#
_symmetry.space_group_name_H-M   'P 1'
#
loop_
_entity.id
_entity.type
_entity.pdbx_description
1 polymer ?
#
loop_
_entity_poly.entity_id
_entity_poly.type
_entity_poly.pdbx_seq_one_letter_code
_entity_poly.pdbx_strand_id
1 'polypeptide(L)'
;MIMKKYKELVKEFNNEYTSKELSSAYLGAFFYTTIIAIPLLIAIAQIVSVYLYWLTFWLVLIIIVMFLLNYIFHRLTLKALKLKKPESKVDVWKLFIYQQIVINIFFVIIGLIFQLILIPMWMV
;
A
#
# COMPACT_ATOMS: atom_id res chain seq x y z
N MET A 1 -26.07 0.85 1.32
CA MET A 1 -25.99 0.88 -0.17
C MET A 1 -24.58 0.63 -0.71
N ILE A 2 -23.54 1.24 -0.13
CA ILE A 2 -22.13 1.12 -0.58
C ILE A 2 -21.62 -0.33 -0.60
N MET A 3 -21.94 -1.12 0.43
CA MET A 3 -21.45 -2.51 0.55
C MET A 3 -22.02 -3.47 -0.52
N LYS A 4 -23.23 -3.21 -1.04
CA LYS A 4 -23.80 -4.01 -2.13
C LYS A 4 -23.04 -3.75 -3.45
N LYS A 5 -22.81 -2.47 -3.77
CA LYS A 5 -22.03 -2.05 -4.95
C LYS A 5 -20.60 -2.59 -4.93
N TYR A 6 -19.95 -2.60 -3.76
CA TYR A 6 -18.60 -3.17 -3.63
C TYR A 6 -18.59 -4.68 -3.93
N LYS A 7 -19.56 -5.44 -3.39
CA LYS A 7 -19.66 -6.89 -3.65
C LYS A 7 -19.92 -7.19 -5.13
N GLU A 8 -20.73 -6.38 -5.79
CA GLU A 8 -20.97 -6.48 -7.24
C GLU A 8 -19.69 -6.22 -8.04
N LEU A 9 -18.97 -5.15 -7.74
CA LEU A 9 -17.65 -4.84 -8.35
C LEU A 9 -16.63 -5.96 -8.16
N VAL A 10 -16.55 -6.55 -6.97
CA VAL A 10 -15.65 -7.68 -6.70
C VAL A 10 -16.05 -8.90 -7.53
N LYS A 11 -17.34 -9.17 -7.67
CA LYS A 11 -17.85 -10.29 -8.46
C LYS A 11 -17.54 -10.09 -9.95
N GLU A 12 -17.81 -8.91 -10.48
CA GLU A 12 -17.47 -8.55 -11.87
C GLU A 12 -15.97 -8.67 -12.12
N PHE A 13 -15.15 -8.15 -11.21
CA PHE A 13 -13.69 -8.23 -11.29
C PHE A 13 -13.18 -9.68 -11.31
N ASN A 14 -13.69 -10.54 -10.44
CA ASN A 14 -13.29 -11.95 -10.38
C ASN A 14 -13.82 -12.77 -11.58
N ASN A 15 -14.92 -12.34 -12.20
CA ASN A 15 -15.42 -12.95 -13.43
C ASN A 15 -14.56 -12.56 -14.64
N GLU A 16 -14.05 -11.33 -14.66
CA GLU A 16 -13.27 -10.82 -15.80
C GLU A 16 -11.79 -11.20 -15.72
N TYR A 17 -11.18 -11.20 -14.54
CA TYR A 17 -9.77 -11.52 -14.35
C TYR A 17 -9.56 -12.90 -13.76
N THR A 18 -8.73 -13.71 -14.41
CA THR A 18 -8.33 -15.01 -13.87
C THR A 18 -7.34 -14.82 -12.71
N SER A 19 -7.34 -15.75 -11.75
CA SER A 19 -6.40 -15.72 -10.61
C SER A 19 -4.93 -15.62 -11.03
N LYS A 20 -4.54 -16.24 -12.15
CA LYS A 20 -3.17 -16.15 -12.72
C LYS A 20 -2.84 -14.76 -13.26
N GLU A 21 -3.78 -14.09 -13.92
CA GLU A 21 -3.60 -12.72 -14.40
C GLU A 21 -3.45 -11.74 -13.25
N LEU A 22 -4.26 -11.92 -12.20
CA LEU A 22 -4.19 -11.15 -10.97
C LEU A 22 -2.84 -11.34 -10.28
N SER A 23 -2.43 -12.58 -10.01
CA SER A 23 -1.18 -12.83 -9.29
C SER A 23 0.03 -12.31 -10.05
N SER A 24 0.07 -12.47 -11.38
CA SER A 24 1.16 -11.93 -12.19
C SER A 24 1.19 -10.41 -12.22
N ALA A 25 0.02 -9.74 -12.25
CA ALA A 25 -0.05 -8.28 -12.15
C ALA A 25 0.41 -7.78 -10.77
N TYR A 26 -0.05 -8.43 -9.69
CA TYR A 26 0.37 -8.12 -8.32
C TYR A 26 1.86 -8.36 -8.09
N LEU A 27 2.40 -9.48 -8.56
CA LEU A 27 3.84 -9.77 -8.47
C LEU A 27 4.67 -8.74 -9.22
N GLY A 28 4.29 -8.39 -10.45
CA GLY A 28 4.99 -7.36 -11.21
C GLY A 28 5.00 -6.02 -10.45
N ALA A 29 3.82 -5.55 -10.01
CA ALA A 29 3.71 -4.33 -9.24
C ALA A 29 4.49 -4.39 -7.91
N PHE A 30 4.50 -5.55 -7.24
CA PHE A 30 5.23 -5.78 -6.01
C PHE A 30 6.74 -5.66 -6.22
N PHE A 31 7.29 -6.32 -7.24
CA PHE A 31 8.71 -6.22 -7.56
C PHE A 31 9.13 -4.78 -7.86
N TYR A 32 8.41 -4.08 -8.74
CA TYR A 32 8.73 -2.69 -9.08
C TYR A 32 8.60 -1.75 -7.88
N THR A 33 7.56 -1.91 -7.06
CA THR A 33 7.40 -1.10 -5.85
C THR A 33 8.51 -1.39 -4.85
N THR A 34 8.93 -2.65 -4.70
CA THR A 34 10.00 -3.06 -3.79
C THR A 34 11.35 -2.48 -4.21
N ILE A 35 11.67 -2.49 -5.51
CA ILE A 35 12.88 -1.87 -6.04
C ILE A 35 12.93 -0.37 -5.70
N ILE A 36 11.80 0.33 -5.74
CA ILE A 36 11.70 1.74 -5.36
C ILE A 36 11.76 1.90 -3.82
N ALA A 37 11.13 1.00 -3.08
CA ALA A 37 11.01 1.07 -1.63
C ALA A 37 12.34 0.82 -0.91
N ILE A 38 13.14 -0.15 -1.35
CA ILE A 38 14.42 -0.53 -0.70
C ILE A 38 15.34 0.68 -0.45
N PRO A 39 15.76 1.46 -1.47
CA PRO A 39 16.67 2.59 -1.24
C PRO A 39 16.04 3.65 -0.33
N LEU A 40 14.74 3.88 -0.44
CA LEU A 40 14.00 4.83 0.38
C LEU A 40 13.97 4.40 1.85
N LEU A 41 13.69 3.12 2.12
CA LEU A 41 13.65 2.55 3.46
C LEU A 41 15.05 2.51 4.09
N ILE A 42 16.09 2.21 3.32
CA ILE A 42 17.49 2.27 3.80
C ILE A 42 17.85 3.69 4.22
N ALA A 43 17.54 4.69 3.38
CA ALA A 43 17.83 6.09 3.69
C ALA A 43 17.11 6.53 4.98
N ILE A 44 15.83 6.19 5.12
CA ILE A 44 15.06 6.52 6.33
C ILE A 44 15.64 5.81 7.56
N ALA A 45 15.98 4.52 7.45
CA ALA A 45 16.57 3.77 8.57
C ALA A 45 17.90 4.38 9.05
N GLN A 46 18.75 4.80 8.11
CA GLN A 46 20.00 5.50 8.44
C GLN A 46 19.73 6.82 9.15
N ILE A 47 18.81 7.62 8.63
CA ILE A 47 18.46 8.91 9.22
C ILE A 47 17.88 8.71 10.64
N VAL A 48 16.98 7.74 10.83
CA VAL A 48 16.42 7.40 12.14
C VAL A 48 17.52 6.99 13.12
N SER A 49 18.49 6.17 12.69
CA SER A 49 19.59 5.73 13.56
C SER A 49 20.49 6.88 14.04
N VAL A 50 20.64 7.94 13.23
CA VAL A 50 21.44 9.12 13.58
C VAL A 50 20.64 10.10 14.45
N TYR A 51 19.34 10.24 14.20
CA TYR A 51 18.48 11.25 14.82
C TYR A 51 17.41 10.64 15.75
N LEU A 52 17.83 9.79 16.69
CA LEU A 52 16.95 9.11 17.65
C LEU A 52 16.12 10.07 18.54
N TYR A 53 16.57 11.30 18.75
CA TYR A 53 15.80 12.30 19.52
C TYR A 53 14.50 12.74 18.84
N TRP A 54 14.37 12.54 17.52
CA TRP A 54 13.21 12.96 16.73
C TRP A 54 12.39 11.78 16.20
N LEU A 55 12.38 10.65 16.94
CA LEU A 55 11.70 9.41 16.54
C LEU A 55 10.24 9.61 16.13
N THR A 56 9.48 10.46 16.84
CA THR A 56 8.08 10.74 16.49
C THR A 56 7.95 11.37 15.11
N PHE A 57 8.81 12.34 14.79
CA PHE A 57 8.81 12.99 13.47
C PHE A 57 9.15 11.98 12.37
N TRP A 58 10.17 11.15 12.58
CA TRP A 58 10.56 10.14 11.59
C TRP A 58 9.51 9.06 11.40
N LEU A 59 8.81 8.65 12.45
CA LEU A 59 7.71 7.70 12.36
C LEU A 59 6.56 8.25 11.51
N VAL A 60 6.18 9.51 11.69
CA VAL A 60 5.18 10.17 10.84
C VAL A 60 5.65 10.19 9.39
N LEU A 61 6.91 10.51 9.14
CA LEU A 61 7.49 10.51 7.79
C LEU A 61 7.47 9.10 7.16
N ILE A 62 7.76 8.06 7.93
CA ILE A 62 7.64 6.65 7.49
C ILE A 62 6.22 6.34 7.06
N ILE A 63 5.21 6.73 7.85
CA ILE A 63 3.79 6.49 7.51
C ILE A 63 3.44 7.18 6.18
N ILE A 64 3.86 8.43 5.99
CA ILE A 64 3.65 9.18 4.73
C ILE A 64 4.30 8.44 3.56
N VAL A 65 5.54 7.99 3.73
CA VAL A 65 6.26 7.21 2.72
C VAL A 65 5.53 5.91 2.39
N MET A 66 5.04 5.19 3.39
CA MET A 66 4.26 3.96 3.18
C MET A 66 2.95 4.24 2.42
N PHE A 67 2.29 5.37 2.66
CA PHE A 67 1.12 5.79 1.87
C PHE A 67 1.47 6.02 0.40
N LEU A 68 2.60 6.69 0.14
CA LEU A 68 3.07 6.94 -1.22
C LEU A 68 3.45 5.64 -1.94
N LEU A 69 4.18 4.73 -1.26
CA LEU A 69 4.52 3.42 -1.81
C LEU A 69 3.27 2.58 -2.09
N ASN A 70 2.29 2.58 -1.19
CA ASN A 70 1.03 1.89 -1.38
C ASN A 70 0.24 2.46 -2.58
N TYR A 71 0.22 3.78 -2.74
CA TYR A 71 -0.36 4.43 -3.92
C TYR A 71 0.35 4.01 -5.21
N ILE A 72 1.69 4.03 -5.23
CA ILE A 72 2.50 3.60 -6.39
C ILE A 72 2.19 2.14 -6.73
N PHE A 73 2.16 1.25 -5.73
CA PHE A 73 1.80 -0.15 -5.90
C PHE A 73 0.44 -0.31 -6.58
N HIS A 74 -0.61 0.33 -6.06
CA HIS A 74 -1.96 0.25 -6.64
C HIS A 74 -2.01 0.83 -8.07
N ARG A 75 -1.26 1.90 -8.35
CA ARG A 75 -1.15 2.48 -9.71
C ARG A 75 -0.45 1.52 -10.67
N LEU A 76 0.62 0.86 -10.25
CA LEU A 76 1.36 -0.10 -11.06
C LEU A 76 0.51 -1.35 -11.32
N THR A 77 -0.20 -1.86 -10.31
CA THR A 77 -1.10 -3.01 -10.48
C THR A 77 -2.23 -2.67 -11.46
N LEU A 78 -2.85 -1.49 -11.35
CA LEU A 78 -3.88 -1.07 -12.29
C LEU A 78 -3.34 -0.94 -13.72
N LYS A 79 -2.14 -0.40 -13.90
CA LYS A 79 -1.48 -0.37 -15.21
C LYS A 79 -1.22 -1.78 -15.75
N ALA A 80 -0.72 -2.70 -14.91
CA ALA A 80 -0.47 -4.08 -15.30
C ALA A 80 -1.77 -4.82 -15.69
N LEU A 81 -2.87 -4.60 -14.98
CA LEU A 81 -4.18 -5.18 -15.30
C LEU A 81 -4.75 -4.62 -16.61
N LYS A 82 -4.62 -3.32 -16.85
CA LYS A 82 -5.03 -2.69 -18.13
C LYS A 82 -4.20 -3.18 -19.31
N LEU A 83 -2.91 -3.42 -19.12
CA LEU A 83 -2.05 -3.97 -20.17
C LEU A 83 -2.42 -5.42 -20.52
N LYS A 84 -2.90 -6.20 -19.55
CA LYS A 84 -3.38 -7.57 -19.80
C LYS A 84 -4.74 -7.61 -20.48
N LYS A 85 -5.68 -6.74 -20.08
CA LYS A 85 -7.04 -6.65 -20.64
C LYS A 85 -7.42 -5.19 -20.88
N PRO A 86 -7.04 -4.62 -22.04
CA PRO A 86 -7.29 -3.21 -22.34
C PRO A 86 -8.78 -2.88 -22.54
N GLU A 87 -9.59 -3.87 -22.92
CA GLU A 87 -11.04 -3.72 -23.16
C GLU A 87 -11.89 -3.93 -21.90
N SER A 88 -11.27 -4.04 -20.72
CA SER A 88 -12.01 -4.28 -19.47
C SER A 88 -13.01 -3.16 -19.19
N LYS A 89 -14.26 -3.57 -18.93
CA LYS A 89 -15.36 -2.64 -18.60
C LYS A 89 -15.48 -2.39 -17.09
N VAL A 90 -14.77 -3.17 -16.28
CA VAL A 90 -14.81 -3.08 -14.83
C VAL A 90 -14.04 -1.84 -14.36
N ASP A 91 -14.66 -1.08 -13.45
CA ASP A 91 -14.00 0.06 -12.81
C ASP A 91 -13.05 -0.43 -11.70
N VAL A 92 -11.91 -0.97 -12.14
CA VAL A 92 -10.85 -1.49 -11.27
C VAL A 92 -10.33 -0.40 -10.32
N TRP A 93 -10.36 0.87 -10.72
CA TRP A 93 -9.87 1.98 -9.90
C TRP A 93 -10.62 2.11 -8.58
N LYS A 94 -11.96 1.99 -8.60
CA LYS A 94 -12.77 2.04 -7.37
C LYS A 94 -12.40 0.94 -6.39
N LEU A 95 -12.21 -0.29 -6.88
CA LEU A 95 -11.86 -1.44 -6.04
C LEU A 95 -10.49 -1.23 -5.36
N PHE A 96 -9.54 -0.68 -6.10
CA PHE A 96 -8.20 -0.37 -5.60
C PHE A 96 -8.21 0.76 -4.57
N ILE A 97 -9.06 1.78 -4.70
CA ILE A 97 -9.21 2.83 -3.68
C ILE A 97 -9.66 2.23 -2.33
N TYR A 98 -10.65 1.33 -2.34
CA TYR A 98 -11.10 0.70 -1.10
C TYR A 98 -9.98 -0.10 -0.43
N GLN A 99 -9.23 -0.89 -1.20
CA GLN A 99 -8.08 -1.63 -0.68
C GLN A 99 -6.98 -0.69 -0.16
N GLN A 100 -6.68 0.38 -0.88
CA GLN A 100 -5.71 1.39 -0.48
C GLN A 100 -6.08 2.03 0.87
N ILE A 101 -7.36 2.39 1.06
CA ILE A 101 -7.84 2.96 2.32
C ILE A 101 -7.68 1.97 3.47
N VAL A 102 -8.06 0.71 3.27
CA VAL A 102 -7.93 -0.34 4.32
C VAL A 102 -6.47 -0.54 4.71
N ILE A 103 -5.56 -0.63 3.74
CA ILE A 103 -4.12 -0.79 4.00
C ILE A 103 -3.55 0.45 4.69
N ASN A 104 -3.96 1.66 4.28
CA ASN A 104 -3.49 2.89 4.90
C ASN A 104 -3.96 3.01 6.36
N ILE A 105 -5.20 2.63 6.68
CA ILE A 105 -5.69 2.57 8.06
C ILE A 105 -4.82 1.62 8.89
N PHE A 106 -4.48 0.46 8.33
CA PHE A 106 -3.61 -0.50 9.01
C PHE A 106 -2.22 0.07 9.31
N PHE A 107 -1.61 0.80 8.37
CA PHE A 107 -0.33 1.49 8.61
C PHE A 107 -0.42 2.56 9.70
N VAL A 108 -1.53 3.31 9.76
CA VAL A 108 -1.76 4.29 10.84
C VAL A 108 -1.86 3.59 12.19
N ILE A 109 -2.61 2.49 12.28
CA ILE A 109 -2.75 1.72 13.53
C ILE A 109 -1.38 1.22 14.01
N ILE A 110 -0.58 0.64 13.12
CA ILE A 110 0.79 0.20 13.45
C ILE A 110 1.65 1.37 13.91
N GLY A 111 1.59 2.50 13.19
CA GLY A 111 2.30 3.72 13.55
C GLY A 111 1.93 4.21 14.95
N LEU A 112 0.64 4.26 15.27
CA LEU A 112 0.17 4.65 16.60
C LEU A 112 0.64 3.69 17.69
N ILE A 113 0.62 2.38 17.43
CA ILE A 113 1.15 1.37 18.37
C ILE A 113 2.63 1.61 18.64
N PHE A 114 3.43 1.85 17.59
CA PHE A 114 4.85 2.18 17.74
C PHE A 114 5.04 3.47 18.56
N GLN A 115 4.26 4.50 18.27
CA GLN A 115 4.39 5.80 18.91
C GLN A 115 4.00 5.78 20.39
N LEU A 116 2.91 5.09 20.73
CA LEU A 116 2.34 5.11 22.08
C LEU A 116 2.92 4.04 23.00
N ILE A 117 3.41 2.93 22.44
CA ILE A 117 3.88 1.79 23.24
C ILE A 117 5.40 1.67 23.15
N LEU A 118 5.94 1.55 21.93
CA LEU A 118 7.36 1.20 21.75
C LEU A 118 8.30 2.36 22.06
N ILE A 119 7.98 3.58 21.61
CA ILE A 119 8.83 4.76 21.87
C ILE A 119 8.96 5.02 23.39
N PRO A 120 7.87 5.10 24.19
CA PRO A 120 7.97 5.28 25.63
C PRO A 120 8.73 4.15 26.32
N MET A 121 8.48 2.89 25.92
CA MET A 121 9.16 1.72 26.49
C MET A 121 10.67 1.74 26.26
N TRP A 122 11.17 2.36 25.18
CA TRP A 122 12.60 2.50 24.91
C TRP A 122 13.25 3.71 25.60
N MET A 123 12.45 4.66 26.10
CA MET A 123 12.96 5.85 26.81
C MET A 123 13.00 5.67 28.33
N VAL A 124 12.36 4.64 28.86
CA VAL A 124 12.39 4.21 30.27
C VAL A 124 13.53 3.23 30.48
#